data_AF-A0A101FFZ5-F1
#
_entry.id   AF-A0A101FFZ5-F1
#
_cell.length_a   1.000
_cell.length_b   1.000
_cell.length_c   1.000
_cell.angle_alpha   90.00
_cell.angle_beta   90.00
_cell.angle_gamma   90.00
#
_symmetry.space_group_name_H-M   'P 1'
#
loop_
_entity.id
_entity.type
_entity.pdbx_description
1 polymer ?
#
loop_
_entity_poly.entity_id
_entity_poly.type
_entity_poly.pdbx_seq_one_letter_code
_entity_poly.pdbx_strand_id
1 'polypeptide(L)' 'MANHPIETLMKTAMESIKDMVDVNTIVGDPVETPDGSVIMPVSRVSCGFAAGGADYQPDGGRKD' A
#
# COMPACT_ATOMS: atom_id res chain seq x y z
N MET A 1 18.45 -10.68 -15.43
CA MET A 1 17.37 -9.70 -15.21
C MET A 1 16.08 -10.48 -15.21
N ALA A 2 15.60 -10.87 -14.03
CA ALA A 2 14.35 -11.57 -13.87
C ALA A 2 13.27 -10.52 -13.62
N ASN A 3 12.79 -9.86 -14.68
CA ASN A 3 11.64 -8.96 -14.59
C ASN A 3 10.38 -9.83 -14.43
N HIS A 4 10.09 -10.24 -13.20
CA HIS A 4 8.89 -11.02 -12.90
C HIS A 4 7.72 -10.05 -12.75
N PRO A 5 6.52 -10.33 -13.32
CA PRO A 5 5.35 -9.44 -13.20
C PRO A 5 5.00 -9.05 -11.75
N ILE A 6 5.31 -9.96 -10.82
CA ILE A 6 5.16 -9.75 -9.36
C ILE A 6 6.10 -8.67 -8.82
N GLU A 7 7.30 -8.52 -9.38
CA GLU A 7 8.25 -7.48 -8.96
C GLU A 7 7.68 -6.09 -9.22
N THR A 8 7.15 -5.87 -10.43
CA THR A 8 6.49 -4.61 -10.80
C THR A 8 5.30 -4.33 -9.88
N LEU A 9 4.46 -5.34 -9.62
CA LEU A 9 3.31 -5.20 -8.72
C LEU A 9 3.74 -4.81 -7.30
N MET A 10 4.72 -5.49 -6.72
CA MET A 10 5.20 -5.20 -5.38
C MET A 10 5.84 -3.81 -5.32
N LYS A 11 6.56 -3.40 -6.36
CA LYS A 11 7.20 -2.09 -6.43
C LYS A 11 6.16 -0.96 -6.46
N THR A 12 5.14 -1.06 -7.33
CA THR A 12 4.03 -0.10 -7.40
C THR A 12 3.21 -0.05 -6.10
N ALA A 13 2.96 -1.21 -5.48
CA ALA A 13 2.23 -1.27 -4.22
C ALA A 13 3.03 -0.62 -3.08
N MET A 14 4.33 -0.87 -2.99
CA MET A 14 5.20 -0.28 -1.97
C MET A 14 5.35 1.24 -2.15
N GLU A 15 5.42 1.74 -3.39
CA GLU A 15 5.41 3.17 -3.68
C GLU A 15 4.09 3.82 -3.21
N SER A 16 2.95 3.20 -3.52
CA SER A 16 1.63 3.69 -3.06
C SER A 16 1.51 3.70 -1.53
N ILE A 17 2.03 2.67 -0.85
CA ILE A 17 2.06 2.61 0.62
C ILE A 17 2.96 3.70 1.18
N LYS A 18 4.13 3.93 0.59
CA LYS A 18 5.06 4.96 1.04
C LYS A 18 4.43 6.35 0.99
N ASP A 19 3.67 6.65 -0.06
CA ASP A 19 2.95 7.93 -0.19
C ASP A 19 1.81 8.05 0.84
N MET A 20 1.14 6.93 1.20
CA MET A 20 0.08 6.91 2.22
C MET A 20 0.59 7.00 3.67
N VAL A 21 1.86 6.63 3.92
CA VAL A 21 2.46 6.57 5.26
C VAL A 21 3.43 7.75 5.49
N ASP A 22 3.47 8.73 4.58
CA ASP A 22 4.27 9.94 4.76
C ASP A 22 3.89 10.65 6.07
N VAL A 23 4.90 11.16 6.76
CA VAL A 23 4.81 11.75 8.11
C VAL A 23 3.81 12.91 8.14
N ASN A 24 3.70 13.63 7.02
CA ASN A 24 2.78 14.75 6.85
C ASN A 24 1.29 14.33 6.82
N THR A 25 0.96 13.07 6.53
CA THR A 25 -0.41 12.55 6.60
C THR A 25 -0.77 12.08 8.01
N ILE A 26 0.25 11.72 8.80
CA ILE A 26 0.09 11.15 10.14
C ILE A 26 -0.04 12.24 11.21
N VAL A 27 0.65 13.37 11.03
CA VAL A 27 0.53 14.55 11.89
C VAL A 27 -0.13 15.65 11.07
N GLY A 28 -1.38 15.98 11.40
CA GLY A 28 -2.09 17.07 10.73
C GLY A 28 -1.76 18.44 11.30
N ASP A 29 -2.31 19.48 10.67
CA ASP A 29 -2.04 20.85 11.09
C ASP A 29 -2.60 21.16 12.50
N PRO A 30 -1.95 22.04 13.26
CA PRO A 30 -2.44 22.47 14.56
C PRO A 30 -3.78 23.18 14.45
N VAL A 31 -4.71 22.86 15.36
CA VAL A 31 -6.01 23.53 15.46
C VAL A 31 -6.06 24.33 16.76
N GLU A 32 -6.22 25.66 16.67
CA GLU A 32 -6.42 26.53 17.82
C GLU A 32 -7.87 26.47 18.30
N THR A 33 -8.04 26.34 19.62
CA THR A 33 -9.35 26.35 20.27
C THR A 33 -9.69 27.76 20.79
N PRO A 34 -10.98 28.08 21.02
CA PRO A 34 -11.40 29.42 21.49
C PRO A 34 -10.80 29.85 22.84
N ASP A 35 -10.36 28.89 23.66
CA ASP A 35 -9.67 29.11 24.93
C ASP A 35 -8.13 29.19 24.81
N GLY A 36 -7.60 29.19 23.58
CA GLY A 36 -6.18 29.38 23.28
C GLY A 36 -5.32 28.13 23.39
N SER A 37 -5.93 26.94 23.52
CA SER A 37 -5.20 25.67 23.45
C SER A 37 -4.93 25.26 22.00
N VAL A 38 -3.90 24.42 21.78
CA VAL A 38 -3.55 23.92 20.45
C VAL A 38 -3.72 22.41 20.43
N ILE A 39 -4.58 21.92 19.54
CA ILE A 39 -4.81 20.49 19.31
C ILE A 39 -3.93 20.03 18.16
N MET A 40 -3.16 18.96 18.38
CA MET A 40 -2.37 18.30 17.35
C MET A 40 -3.03 16.99 16.93
N PRO A 41 -3.63 16.89 15.74
CA PRO A 41 -4.24 15.66 15.27
C PRO A 41 -3.18 14.64 14.83
N VAL A 42 -3.26 13.42 15.39
CA VAL A 42 -2.37 12.29 15.04
C VAL A 42 -3.18 11.06 14.62
N SER A 43 -2.85 10.49 13.46
CA SER A 43 -3.53 9.33 12.88
C SER A 43 -2.62 8.09 12.90
N ARG A 44 -3.10 6.97 13.45
CA ARG A 44 -2.38 5.68 13.37
C ARG A 44 -2.83 4.93 12.12
N VAL A 45 -1.92 4.73 11.18
CA VAL A 45 -2.18 3.98 9.94
C VAL A 45 -1.56 2.57 10.05
N SER A 46 -2.25 1.57 9.51
CA SER A 46 -1.74 0.21 9.37
C SER A 46 -1.99 -0.26 7.94
N CYS A 47 -0.93 -0.67 7.25
CA CYS A 47 -0.98 -1.11 5.86
C CYS A 47 -0.76 -2.62 5.79
N GLY A 48 -1.60 -3.31 5.02
CA GLY A 48 -1.44 -4.72 4.69
C GLY A 48 -1.43 -4.93 3.18
N PHE A 49 -0.52 -5.76 2.69
CA PHE A 49 -0.43 -6.12 1.28
C PHE A 49 -0.65 -7.63 1.14
N ALA A 50 -1.57 -8.02 0.25
CA ALA A 50 -1.81 -9.41 -0.11
C ALA A 50 -1.78 -9.54 -1.63
N ALA A 51 -1.06 -10.55 -2.13
CA ALA A 51 -0.99 -10.89 -3.55
C ALA A 51 -1.26 -12.38 -3.72
N GLY A 52 -1.98 -12.75 -4.77
CA GLY A 52 -2.30 -14.14 -5.10
C GLY A 52 -2.55 -14.30 -6.60
N GLY A 53 -2.17 -15.45 -7.14
CA GLY A 53 -2.36 -15.82 -8.54
C GLY A 53 -2.29 -17.34 -8.67
N ALA A 54 -3.04 -17.89 -9.62
CA ALA A 54 -3.03 -19.31 -9.93
C ALA A 54 -2.71 -19.47 -11.41
N ASP A 55 -1.73 -20.31 -11.72
CA ASP A 55 -1.37 -20.65 -13.09
C ASP A 55 -2.02 -21.99 -13.42
N TYR A 56 -3.01 -21.99 -14.32
CA TYR A 56 -3.70 -23.21 -14.75
C TYR A 56 -3.16 -23.59 -16.12
N GLN A 57 -2.34 -24.65 -16.17
CA GLN A 57 -1.96 -25.26 -17.44
C GLN A 57 -3.21 -25.87 -18.08
N PRO A 58 -3.54 -25.53 -19.35
CA PRO A 58 -4.58 -26.27 -20.06
C PRO A 58 -4.09 -27.70 -20.21
N ASP A 59 -4.85 -28.63 -19.61
CA ASP A 59 -4.59 -30.06 -19.69
C ASP A 59 -4.31 -30.44 -21.15
N GLY A 60 -3.16 -31.07 -21.37
CA GLY A 60 -2.69 -31.49 -22.69
C GLY A 60 -3.64 -32.52 -23.30
N GLY A 61 -4.68 -32.03 -23.95
CA GLY A 61 -5.65 -32.82 -24.69
C GLY A 61 -5.24 -33.01 -26.14
N ARG A 62 -4.34 -33.97 -26.39
CA ARG A 62 -4.56 -35.07 -27.35
C ARG A 62 -3.31 -35.93 -27.47
N LYS A 63 -3.51 -37.21 -27.20
CA LYS A 63 -2.61 -38.32 -27.48
C LYS A 63 -3.32 -39.09 -28.59
N ASP A 64 -2.98 -38.75 -29.83
CA ASP A 64 -3.39 -39.45 -31.04
C ASP A 64 -2.12 -39.68 -31.87
#